data_AF-A0A966QWB0-F1
#
_entry.id   AF-A0A966QWB0-F1
#
_cell.length_a   1.000
_cell.length_b   1.000
_cell.length_c   1.000
_cell.angle_alpha   90.00
_cell.angle_beta   90.00
_cell.angle_gamma   90.00
#
_symmetry.space_group_name_H-M   'P 1'
#
loop_
_entity.id
_entity.type
_entity.pdbx_description
1 polymer ?
#
loop_
_entity_poly.entity_id
_entity_poly.type
_entity_poly.pdbx_seq_one_letter_code
_entity_poly.pdbx_strand_id
1 'polypeptide(L)'
;MIKLEMSESDIIRAIKNTQYSPLQYLASRFFKQDIRDIDVGSDCIVIWEYEADDYISYRYCEEDISLVDTFITEWQDYIDCHIEDFTLQPISFCVYKNG
;
A
#
# COMPACT_ATOMS: atom_id res chain seq x y z
N MET A 1 0.37 -4.83 16.55
CA MET A 1 0.81 -5.39 15.27
C MET A 1 -0.41 -5.86 14.51
N ILE A 2 -0.51 -5.54 13.23
CA ILE A 2 -1.62 -5.89 12.35
C ILE A 2 -0.99 -6.50 11.10
N LYS A 3 -1.41 -7.71 10.72
CA LYS A 3 -0.93 -8.37 9.50
C LYS A 3 -1.84 -7.99 8.32
N LEU A 4 -1.24 -7.49 7.24
CA LEU A 4 -1.91 -7.18 5.99
C LEU A 4 -1.54 -8.24 4.96
N GLU A 5 -2.55 -8.78 4.28
CA GLU A 5 -2.39 -9.83 3.26
C GLU A 5 -2.97 -9.34 1.93
N MET A 6 -2.09 -9.08 0.97
CA MET A 6 -2.48 -8.66 -0.38
C MET A 6 -3.14 -9.82 -1.11
N SER A 7 -4.24 -9.51 -1.80
CA SER A 7 -4.89 -10.43 -2.72
C SER A 7 -4.50 -10.09 -4.16
N GLU A 8 -4.55 -11.06 -5.06
CA GLU A 8 -4.40 -10.82 -6.51
C GLU A 8 -5.39 -9.75 -7.02
N SER A 9 -6.57 -9.67 -6.40
CA SER A 9 -7.58 -8.69 -6.78
C SER A 9 -7.16 -7.24 -6.50
N ASP A 10 -6.31 -7.01 -5.50
CA ASP A 10 -5.76 -5.67 -5.20
C ASP A 10 -4.81 -5.24 -6.33
N ILE A 11 -3.98 -6.17 -6.83
CA ILE A 11 -3.07 -5.95 -7.96
C ILE A 11 -3.86 -5.72 -9.26
N ILE A 12 -4.82 -6.60 -9.59
CA ILE A 12 -5.61 -6.50 -10.82
C ILE A 12 -6.38 -5.17 -10.89
N ARG A 13 -6.86 -4.67 -9.75
CA ARG A 13 -7.54 -3.36 -9.69
C ARG A 13 -6.56 -2.21 -9.96
N ALA A 14 -5.37 -2.25 -9.37
CA ALA A 14 -4.32 -1.26 -9.62
C ALA A 14 -3.85 -1.24 -11.07
N ILE A 15 -3.68 -2.41 -11.70
CA ILE A 15 -3.33 -2.49 -13.13
C ILE A 15 -4.44 -1.87 -14.01
N LYS A 16 -5.70 -2.09 -13.67
CA LYS A 16 -6.84 -1.51 -14.41
C LYS A 16 -7.03 -0.01 -14.17
N ASN A 17 -6.55 0.50 -13.03
CA ASN A 17 -6.59 1.91 -12.67
C ASN A 17 -5.30 2.29 -11.95
N THR A 18 -4.34 2.77 -12.72
CA THR A 18 -3.00 3.14 -12.25
C THR A 18 -2.97 4.39 -11.38
N GLN A 19 -4.13 5.03 -11.13
CA GLN A 19 -4.24 6.13 -10.16
C GLN A 19 -3.89 5.69 -8.74
N TYR A 20 -4.11 4.43 -8.38
CA TYR A 20 -3.85 3.91 -7.04
C TYR A 20 -3.00 2.63 -7.09
N SER A 21 -2.07 2.51 -6.14
CA SER A 21 -1.20 1.34 -6.02
C SER A 21 -1.92 0.12 -5.45
N PRO A 22 -1.39 -1.10 -5.67
CA PRO A 22 -1.91 -2.31 -5.01
C PRO A 22 -1.94 -2.18 -3.47
N LEU A 23 -0.98 -1.45 -2.89
CA LEU A 23 -0.92 -1.20 -1.45
C LEU A 23 -2.06 -0.28 -0.98
N GLN A 24 -2.44 0.73 -1.76
CA GLN A 24 -3.59 1.58 -1.45
C GLN A 24 -4.90 0.78 -1.52
N TYR A 25 -5.07 -0.10 -2.51
CA TYR A 25 -6.23 -1.00 -2.58
C TYR A 25 -6.31 -1.96 -1.39
N LEU A 26 -5.17 -2.55 -1.01
CA LEU A 26 -5.06 -3.40 0.17
C LEU A 26 -5.45 -2.64 1.45
N ALA A 27 -4.88 -1.46 1.68
CA ALA A 27 -5.15 -0.64 2.85
C ALA A 27 -6.63 -0.20 2.90
N SER A 28 -7.19 0.26 1.77
CA SER A 28 -8.61 0.64 1.67
C SER A 28 -9.52 -0.53 2.03
N ARG A 29 -9.28 -1.71 1.46
CA ARG A 29 -10.04 -2.93 1.75
C ARG A 29 -9.92 -3.35 3.21
N PHE A 30 -8.71 -3.32 3.76
CA PHE A 30 -8.42 -3.82 5.11
C PHE A 30 -8.97 -2.88 6.19
N PHE A 31 -8.68 -1.58 6.09
CA PHE A 31 -9.09 -0.58 7.06
C PHE A 31 -10.51 -0.05 6.84
N LYS A 32 -11.15 -0.42 5.72
CA LYS A 32 -12.49 0.03 5.31
C LYS A 32 -12.56 1.56 5.17
N GLN A 33 -11.51 2.13 4.58
CA GLN A 33 -11.37 3.57 4.35
C GLN A 33 -11.46 3.88 2.87
N ASP A 34 -11.84 5.11 2.54
CA ASP A 34 -11.81 5.57 1.15
C ASP A 34 -10.37 5.55 0.64
N ILE A 35 -10.16 5.00 -0.55
CA ILE A 35 -8.82 4.91 -1.14
C ILE A 35 -8.20 6.28 -1.38
N ARG A 36 -9.02 7.33 -1.54
CA ARG A 36 -8.58 8.72 -1.73
C ARG A 36 -7.97 9.33 -0.48
N ASP A 37 -8.26 8.76 0.68
CA ASP A 37 -7.76 9.23 1.97
C ASP A 37 -6.50 8.46 2.40
N ILE A 38 -5.97 7.59 1.54
CA ILE A 38 -4.84 6.70 1.86
C ILE A 38 -3.60 7.08 1.06
N ASP A 39 -2.56 7.43 1.80
CA ASP A 39 -1.20 7.59 1.27
C ASP A 39 -0.31 6.41 1.71
N VAL A 40 0.51 5.93 0.79
CA VAL A 40 1.48 4.86 1.02
C VAL A 40 2.87 5.42 0.79
N GLY A 41 3.67 5.48 1.85
CA GLY A 41 5.07 5.88 1.81
C GLY A 41 6.01 4.68 1.91
N SER A 42 7.31 4.95 1.93
CA SER A 42 8.36 3.92 2.04
C SER A 42 8.44 3.27 3.42
N ASP A 43 7.93 3.93 4.47
CA ASP A 43 8.04 3.47 5.86
C ASP A 43 6.68 3.31 6.57
N CYS A 44 5.60 3.85 5.99
CA CYS A 44 4.29 3.84 6.60
C CYS A 44 3.13 3.96 5.60
N ILE A 45 1.94 3.63 6.08
CA ILE A 45 0.64 3.94 5.48
C ILE A 45 0.00 5.03 6.31
N VAL A 46 -0.49 6.09 5.67
CA VAL A 46 -1.21 7.19 6.31
C VAL A 46 -2.65 7.19 5.83
N ILE A 47 -3.59 7.37 6.75
CA ILE A 47 -5.01 7.50 6.50
C ILE A 47 -5.44 8.87 7.02
N TRP A 48 -5.88 9.75 6.13
CA TRP A 48 -6.29 11.11 6.47
C TRP A 48 -7.73 11.15 6.97
N GLU A 49 -7.98 11.86 8.08
CA GLU A 49 -9.29 12.12 8.64
C GLU A 49 -9.62 13.61 8.48
N TYR A 50 -9.90 14.03 7.24
CA TYR A 50 -10.06 15.46 6.89
C TYR A 50 -11.13 16.20 7.71
N GLU A 51 -12.20 15.53 8.14
CA GLU A 51 -13.23 16.16 8.98
C GLU A 51 -12.72 16.50 10.40
N ALA A 52 -11.73 15.76 10.89
CA ALA A 52 -11.11 15.93 12.19
C ALA A 52 -9.82 16.77 12.14
N ASP A 53 -9.35 17.15 10.95
CA ASP A 53 -8.01 17.73 10.71
C ASP A 53 -6.91 16.86 11.34
N ASP A 54 -7.05 15.54 11.19
CA ASP A 54 -6.19 14.54 11.83
C ASP A 54 -5.79 13.43 10.85
N TYR A 55 -4.92 12.52 11.28
CA TYR A 55 -4.55 11.34 10.52
C TYR A 55 -4.21 10.16 11.42
N ILE A 56 -4.35 8.95 10.86
CA ILE A 56 -3.85 7.72 11.46
C ILE A 56 -2.67 7.23 10.63
N SER A 57 -1.52 7.01 11.27
CA SER A 57 -0.35 6.41 10.63
C SER A 57 -0.13 4.98 11.10
N TYR A 58 0.25 4.11 10.16
CA TYR A 58 0.64 2.73 10.39
C TYR A 58 2.05 2.50 9.86
N ARG A 59 3.02 2.30 10.74
CA ARG A 59 4.41 2.03 10.37
C ARG A 59 4.62 0.57 10.02
N TYR A 60 5.39 0.26 8.98
CA TYR A 60 5.78 -1.12 8.67
C TYR A 60 6.61 -1.74 9.80
N CYS A 61 6.44 -3.04 10.03
CA CYS A 61 7.35 -3.81 10.87
C CYS A 61 8.77 -3.77 10.29
N GLU A 62 9.78 -3.69 11.15
CA GLU A 62 11.18 -3.49 10.71
C GLU A 62 11.65 -4.60 9.76
N GLU A 63 11.22 -5.83 10.02
CA GLU A 63 11.52 -7.00 9.19
C GLU A 63 10.90 -6.94 7.78
N ASP A 64 9.82 -6.17 7.59
CA ASP A 64 9.06 -6.12 6.35
C ASP A 64 9.32 -4.85 5.52
N ILE A 65 10.04 -3.85 6.06
CA ILE A 65 10.32 -2.58 5.36
C ILE A 65 10.95 -2.84 3.98
N SER A 66 11.97 -3.70 3.91
CA SER A 66 12.66 -3.99 2.64
C SER A 66 11.75 -4.69 1.63
N LEU A 67 10.82 -5.54 2.09
CA LEU A 67 9.85 -6.21 1.23
C LEU A 67 8.88 -5.18 0.62
N VAL A 68 8.34 -4.29 1.45
CA VAL A 68 7.39 -3.26 1.00
C VAL A 68 8.06 -2.24 0.08
N ASP A 69 9.28 -1.79 0.41
CA ASP A 69 10.04 -0.83 -0.40
C ASP A 69 10.38 -1.38 -1.80
N THR A 70 10.79 -2.66 -1.86
CA THR A 70 11.00 -3.35 -3.16
C THR A 70 9.72 -3.36 -3.98
N PHE A 71 8.58 -3.62 -3.33
CA PHE A 71 7.28 -3.66 -3.99
C PHE A 71 6.84 -2.29 -4.52
N ILE A 72 7.03 -1.22 -3.73
CA ILE A 72 6.74 0.15 -4.14
C ILE A 72 7.60 0.53 -5.35
N THR A 73 8.90 0.21 -5.30
CA THR A 73 9.86 0.53 -6.36
C THR A 73 9.46 -0.15 -7.68
N GLU A 74 9.20 -1.44 -7.66
CA GLU A 74 8.80 -2.17 -8.87
C GLU A 74 7.44 -1.70 -9.41
N TRP A 75 6.51 -1.32 -8.53
CA TRP A 75 5.23 -0.76 -8.96
C TRP A 75 5.42 0.58 -9.68
N GLN A 76 6.34 1.41 -9.20
CA GLN A 76 6.70 2.66 -9.85
C GLN A 76 7.35 2.40 -11.22
N ASP A 77 8.29 1.46 -11.30
CA ASP A 77 8.91 1.07 -12.56
C ASP A 77 7.89 0.53 -13.58
N TYR A 78 6.86 -0.18 -13.13
CA TYR A 78 5.76 -0.61 -13.98
C TYR A 78 4.92 0.57 -14.50
N ILE A 79 4.51 1.49 -13.61
CA ILE A 79 3.75 2.70 -14.01
C ILE A 79 4.54 3.53 -15.02
N ASP A 80 5.85 3.69 -14.79
CA ASP A 80 6.74 4.48 -15.63
C ASP A 80 7.14 3.74 -16.93
N CYS A 81 6.61 2.53 -17.17
CA CYS A 81 6.89 1.70 -18.32
C CYS A 81 8.37 1.32 -18.46
N HIS A 82 9.13 1.28 -17.35
CA HIS A 82 10.50 0.75 -17.30
C HIS A 82 10.52 -0.77 -17.39
N ILE A 83 9.44 -1.42 -16.95
CA ILE A 83 9.21 -2.87 -17.08
C ILE A 83 7.87 -3.13 -17.76
N GLU A 84 7.83 -4.16 -18.61
CA GLU A 84 6.61 -4.54 -19.34
C GLU A 84 5.68 -5.42 -18.49
N ASP A 85 6.25 -6.24 -17.61
CA ASP A 85 5.52 -7.15 -16.73
C ASP A 85 5.79 -6.79 -15.27
N PHE A 86 4.72 -6.61 -14.50
CA PHE A 86 4.79 -6.53 -13.04
C PHE A 86 5.06 -7.94 -12.51
N THR A 87 6.30 -8.23 -12.11
CA THR A 87 6.74 -9.58 -11.76
C THR A 87 6.38 -9.98 -10.32
N LEU A 88 6.07 -8.99 -9.48
CA LEU A 88 5.77 -9.22 -8.08
C LEU A 88 4.41 -9.87 -7.83
N GLN A 89 4.48 -10.91 -7.02
CA GLN A 89 3.34 -11.60 -6.45
C GLN A 89 2.72 -10.78 -5.30
N PRO A 90 1.47 -11.08 -4.91
CA PRO A 90 0.89 -10.51 -3.70
C PRO A 90 1.79 -10.71 -2.48
N ILE A 91 2.06 -9.64 -1.74
CA ILE A 91 2.89 -9.67 -0.54
C ILE A 91 2.05 -9.72 0.74
N SER A 92 2.64 -10.19 1.82
CA SER A 92 2.08 -10.10 3.17
C SER A 92 3.12 -9.44 4.08
N PHE A 93 2.68 -8.46 4.88
CA PHE A 93 3.55 -7.70 5.76
C PHE A 93 2.79 -7.24 7.00
N CYS A 94 3.51 -6.78 8.02
CA CYS A 94 2.95 -6.34 9.28
C CYS A 94 3.12 -4.83 9.47
N VAL A 95 2.19 -4.22 10.22
CA VAL A 95 2.23 -2.80 10.61
C VAL A 95 1.92 -2.59 12.10
N TYR A 96 2.35 -1.44 12.62
CA TYR A 96 1.99 -0.91 13.93
C TYR A 96 1.26 0.42 13.78
N LYS A 97 0.14 0.61 14.48
CA LYS A 97 -0.49 1.92 14.59
C LYS A 97 0.46 2.85 15.36
N ASN A 98 0.90 3.94 14.75
CA ASN A 98 1.56 5.03 15.46
C ASN A 98 0.53 5.74 16.32
N GLY A 99 0.85 5.94 17.60
CA GLY A 99 -0.01 6.57 18.59
C GLY A 99 0.28 8.04 18.79
#